data_AF-A0ABC9YFC4-F1
#
_entry.id   AF-A0ABC9YFC4-F1
#
_cell.length_a   1.000
_cell.length_b   1.000
_cell.length_c   1.000
_cell.angle_alpha   90.00
_cell.angle_beta   90.00
_cell.angle_gamma   90.00
#
_symmetry.space_group_name_H-M   'P 1'
#
loop_
_entity.id
_entity.type
_entity.pdbx_description
1 polymer ?
#
loop_
_entity_poly.entity_id
_entity_poly.type
_entity_poly.pdbx_seq_one_letter_code
_entity_poly.pdbx_strand_id
1 'polypeptide(L)'
;MLDLVLTNKEGLVGDVKLKGSLGCSDHEMVEIKILRAARRAHSKLTTLDIRRADFGLFRDLFGRIPWDKALEGRGAPDSWLIFKGHLLQAQEPCIPTKGKSSTNTKRPPWMNKELLGKVKHRKEAFRGWKQGQVAWEEYRETVRAARDQVRKAKALIEISLARDVKDSKKSFYRYVSEKRRMRGKCGSPPE
;
A
#
# COMPACT_ATOMS: atom_id res chain seq x y z
N MET A 1 -4.49 3.79 31.88
CA MET A 1 -3.50 3.25 30.93
C MET A 1 -2.74 4.43 30.35
N LEU A 2 -1.41 4.36 30.20
CA LEU A 2 -0.58 5.50 29.76
C LEU A 2 -0.30 5.45 28.25
N ASP A 3 -0.36 6.60 27.59
CA ASP A 3 0.01 6.78 26.19
C ASP A 3 1.40 7.45 26.10
N LEU A 4 2.38 6.76 25.50
CA LEU A 4 3.79 7.17 25.45
C LEU A 4 4.24 7.48 24.01
N VAL A 5 5.00 8.58 23.84
CA VAL A 5 5.67 8.91 22.57
C VAL A 5 7.17 8.86 22.79
N LEU A 6 7.84 7.87 22.18
CA LEU A 6 9.28 7.66 22.29
C LEU A 6 10.00 8.17 21.03
N THR A 7 11.11 8.88 21.22
CA THR A 7 11.98 9.34 20.14
C THR A 7 13.43 9.00 20.44
N ASN A 8 14.18 8.57 19.43
CA ASN A 8 15.63 8.32 19.53
C ASN A 8 16.47 9.53 19.13
N LYS A 9 15.82 10.67 18.87
CA LYS A 9 16.44 11.94 18.48
C LYS A 9 15.82 13.07 19.28
N GLU A 10 16.65 13.77 20.03
CA GLU A 10 16.26 14.99 20.73
C GLU A 10 15.78 16.05 19.74
N GLY A 11 14.72 16.78 20.09
CA GLY A 11 14.13 17.83 19.25
C GLY A 11 13.37 17.34 18.02
N LEU A 12 13.26 16.02 17.76
CA LEU A 12 12.48 15.50 16.62
C LEU A 12 10.97 15.66 16.84
N VAL A 13 10.52 15.59 18.09
CA VAL A 13 9.13 15.73 18.48
C VAL A 13 8.97 17.05 19.22
N GLY A 14 8.01 17.86 18.81
CA GLY A 14 7.60 19.09 19.49
C GLY A 14 6.08 19.17 19.59
N ASP A 15 5.60 20.13 20.38
CA ASP A 15 4.18 20.50 20.53
C ASP A 15 3.25 19.28 20.74
N VAL A 16 3.39 18.63 21.91
CA VAL A 16 2.54 17.50 22.33
C VAL A 16 1.25 18.04 22.94
N LYS A 17 0.10 17.66 22.38
CA LYS A 17 -1.23 18.08 22.87
C LYS A 17 -2.16 16.89 23.00
N LEU A 18 -3.08 16.98 23.96
CA LEU A 18 -4.20 16.07 24.06
C LEU A 18 -5.39 16.67 23.29
N LYS A 19 -6.05 15.87 22.45
CA LYS A 19 -7.20 16.25 21.62
C LYS A 19 -8.54 15.66 22.09
N GLY A 20 -8.56 15.06 23.27
CA GLY A 20 -9.74 14.40 23.84
C GLY A 20 -9.97 12.98 23.29
N SER A 21 -11.07 12.35 23.70
CA SER A 21 -11.33 10.94 23.44
C SER A 21 -11.78 10.65 21.99
N LEU A 22 -11.31 9.52 21.45
CA LEU A 22 -11.73 9.05 20.14
C LEU A 22 -12.95 8.13 20.27
N GLY A 23 -14.16 8.71 20.22
CA GLY A 23 -15.40 7.94 20.38
C GLY A 23 -15.66 7.59 21.85
N CYS A 24 -16.02 6.34 22.15
CA CYS A 24 -16.20 5.85 23.53
C CYS A 24 -14.89 5.24 24.10
N SER A 25 -13.74 5.65 23.58
CA SER A 25 -12.45 5.14 24.06
C SER A 25 -12.05 5.82 25.36
N ASP A 26 -11.56 5.04 26.31
CA ASP A 26 -10.96 5.55 27.55
C ASP A 26 -9.58 6.22 27.34
N HIS A 27 -9.12 6.30 26.08
CA HIS A 27 -7.87 6.97 25.69
C HIS A 27 -8.11 8.33 25.06
N GLU A 28 -7.23 9.27 25.38
CA GLU A 28 -7.16 10.56 24.73
C GLU A 28 -6.22 10.52 23.51
N MET A 29 -6.62 11.19 22.44
CA MET A 29 -5.76 11.37 21.29
C MET A 29 -4.57 12.25 21.65
N VAL A 30 -3.35 11.75 21.40
CA VAL A 30 -2.13 12.56 21.48
C VAL A 30 -1.78 13.09 20.09
N GLU A 31 -1.77 14.42 19.94
CA GLU A 31 -1.27 15.12 18.77
C GLU A 31 0.19 15.53 19.02
N ILE A 32 1.09 15.19 18.08
CA ILE A 32 2.51 15.55 18.14
C ILE A 32 2.94 16.21 16.83
N LYS A 33 3.84 17.18 16.89
CA LYS A 33 4.53 17.72 15.72
C LYS A 33 5.88 17.04 15.54
N ILE A 34 6.07 16.37 14.42
CA ILE A 34 7.37 15.82 14.02
C ILE A 34 8.11 16.87 13.20
N LEU A 35 9.20 17.41 13.74
CA LEU A 35 10.03 18.43 13.12
C LEU A 35 10.98 17.78 12.10
N ARG A 36 10.46 17.43 10.93
CA ARG A 36 11.26 16.86 9.84
C ARG A 36 10.97 17.54 8.51
N ALA A 37 12.02 17.97 7.82
CA ALA A 37 11.96 18.39 6.42
C ALA A 37 11.59 17.18 5.53
N ALA A 38 10.31 17.08 5.15
CA ALA A 38 9.84 16.01 4.29
C ALA A 38 10.11 16.35 2.82
N ARG A 39 11.22 15.85 2.24
CA ARG A 39 11.35 15.81 0.78
C ARG A 39 10.44 14.71 0.24
N ARG A 40 9.40 15.09 -0.51
CA ARG A 40 8.53 14.14 -1.20
C ARG A 40 9.23 13.68 -2.47
N ALA A 41 10.08 12.66 -2.36
CA ALA A 41 10.64 12.00 -3.53
C ALA A 41 9.49 11.30 -4.28
N HIS A 42 9.24 11.70 -5.53
CA HIS A 42 8.44 10.90 -6.45
C HIS A 42 9.29 9.71 -6.90
N SER A 43 9.49 8.72 -6.02
CA SER A 43 10.12 7.48 -6.42
C SER A 43 9.17 6.76 -7.37
N LYS A 44 9.52 6.70 -8.66
CA LYS A 44 9.00 5.66 -9.55
C LYS A 44 9.45 4.33 -8.95
N LEU A 45 8.65 3.78 -8.04
CA LEU A 45 8.95 2.52 -7.37
C LEU A 45 8.95 1.43 -8.44
N THR A 46 10.13 0.95 -8.80
CA THR A 46 10.30 -0.27 -9.58
C THR A 46 10.15 -1.46 -8.63
N THR A 47 9.51 -2.51 -9.12
CA THR A 47 9.36 -3.79 -8.42
C THR A 47 9.82 -4.89 -9.36
N LEU A 48 10.46 -5.92 -8.84
CA LEU A 48 10.84 -7.09 -9.63
C LEU A 48 9.59 -7.80 -10.14
N ASP A 49 9.58 -8.18 -11.42
CA ASP A 49 8.49 -8.94 -12.01
C ASP A 49 8.79 -10.45 -11.98
N ILE A 50 8.63 -11.05 -10.80
CA ILE A 50 8.92 -12.47 -10.53
C ILE A 50 8.23 -13.42 -11.54
N ARG A 51 7.08 -13.02 -12.09
CA ARG A 51 6.35 -13.83 -13.09
C ARG A 51 7.09 -13.99 -14.42
N ARG A 52 7.98 -13.06 -14.73
CA ARG A 52 8.81 -13.04 -15.93
C ARG A 52 10.26 -13.39 -15.63
N ALA A 53 10.54 -13.89 -14.41
CA ALA A 53 11.87 -14.30 -14.05
C ALA A 53 12.30 -15.53 -14.86
N ASP A 54 13.53 -15.49 -15.36
CA ASP A 54 14.19 -16.66 -15.93
C ASP A 54 14.89 -17.42 -14.80
N PHE A 55 14.20 -18.40 -14.24
CA PHE A 55 14.75 -19.25 -13.17
C PHE A 55 15.82 -20.22 -13.69
N GLY A 56 15.83 -20.53 -14.98
CA GLY A 56 16.86 -21.37 -15.60
C GLY A 56 18.20 -20.64 -15.60
N LEU A 57 18.22 -19.43 -16.17
CA LEU A 57 19.39 -18.56 -16.16
C LEU A 57 19.85 -18.24 -14.74
N PHE A 58 18.91 -17.99 -13.83
CA PHE A 58 19.23 -17.73 -12.43
C PHE A 58 19.97 -18.90 -11.79
N ARG A 59 19.46 -20.12 -11.95
CA ARG A 59 20.08 -21.34 -11.42
C ARG A 59 21.46 -21.56 -12.03
N ASP A 60 21.62 -21.31 -13.32
CA ASP A 60 22.91 -21.48 -13.99
C ASP A 60 23.96 -20.47 -13.49
N LEU A 61 23.58 -19.20 -13.34
CA LEU A 61 24.47 -18.18 -12.79
C LEU A 61 24.83 -18.47 -11.33
N PHE A 62 23.86 -18.93 -10.53
CA PHE A 62 24.07 -19.22 -9.12
C PHE A 62 24.85 -20.52 -8.88
N GLY A 63 24.66 -21.52 -9.73
CA GLY A 63 25.34 -22.81 -9.66
C GLY A 63 26.81 -22.75 -10.13
N ARG A 64 27.19 -21.73 -10.91
CA ARG A 64 28.58 -21.51 -11.34
C ARG A 64 29.48 -20.90 -10.28
N ILE A 65 28.92 -20.45 -9.16
CA ILE A 65 29.69 -19.81 -8.09
C ILE A 65 30.44 -20.91 -7.33
N PRO A 66 31.78 -20.81 -7.18
CA PRO A 66 32.56 -21.77 -6.41
C PRO A 66 32.36 -21.50 -4.90
N TRP A 67 31.22 -21.94 -4.37
CA TRP A 67 30.79 -21.66 -2.99
C TRP A 67 31.80 -22.12 -1.95
N ASP A 68 32.46 -23.26 -2.18
CA ASP A 68 33.48 -23.79 -1.27
C ASP A 68 34.60 -22.78 -1.03
N LYS A 69 35.06 -22.09 -2.09
CA LYS A 69 36.08 -21.04 -2.01
C LYS A 69 35.52 -19.70 -1.52
N ALA A 70 34.30 -19.37 -1.92
CA ALA A 70 33.68 -18.10 -1.57
C ALA A 70 33.40 -17.99 -0.06
N LEU A 71 33.11 -19.13 0.58
CA LEU A 71 32.71 -19.22 1.99
C LEU A 71 33.82 -19.78 2.89
N GLU A 72 34.96 -20.20 2.33
CA GLU A 72 36.08 -20.78 3.07
C GLU A 72 36.58 -19.85 4.18
N GLY A 73 36.71 -20.39 5.40
CA GLY A 73 37.25 -19.66 6.55
C GLY A 73 36.40 -18.48 7.04
N ARG A 74 35.15 -18.35 6.57
CA ARG A 74 34.28 -17.21 6.92
C ARG A 74 33.23 -17.57 7.97
N GLY A 75 32.97 -16.62 8.86
CA GLY A 75 31.88 -16.73 9.82
C GLY A 75 30.51 -16.56 9.17
N ALA A 76 29.46 -17.02 9.85
CA ALA A 76 28.09 -16.94 9.34
C ALA A 76 27.64 -15.53 8.89
N PRO A 77 27.98 -14.42 9.59
CA PRO A 77 27.64 -13.07 9.14
C PRO A 77 28.28 -12.68 7.81
N ASP A 78 29.56 -13.01 7.62
CA ASP A 78 30.32 -12.68 6.41
C ASP A 78 29.87 -13.55 5.23
N SER A 79 29.66 -14.84 5.48
CA SER A 79 29.09 -15.78 4.50
C SER A 79 27.71 -15.33 4.01
N TRP A 80 26.87 -14.79 4.90
CA TRP A 80 25.56 -14.25 4.52
C TRP A 80 25.66 -13.02 3.61
N LEU A 81 26.61 -12.12 3.86
CA LEU A 81 26.83 -10.95 3.01
C LEU A 81 27.29 -11.35 1.60
N ILE A 82 28.18 -12.33 1.50
CA ILE A 82 28.67 -12.86 0.22
C ILE A 82 27.54 -13.53 -0.56
N PHE A 83 26.78 -14.40 0.12
CA PHE A 83 25.60 -15.03 -0.46
C PHE A 83 24.62 -13.99 -1.01
N LYS A 84 24.29 -12.98 -0.20
CA LYS A 84 23.37 -11.92 -0.60
C LYS A 84 23.89 -11.09 -1.77
N GLY A 85 25.20 -10.82 -1.81
CA GLY A 85 25.85 -10.11 -2.91
C GLY A 85 25.65 -10.84 -4.24
N HIS A 86 25.99 -12.13 -4.27
CA HIS A 86 25.79 -12.98 -5.44
C HIS A 86 24.32 -13.13 -5.81
N LEU A 87 23.42 -13.21 -4.82
CA LEU A 87 21.97 -13.31 -5.05
C LEU A 87 21.47 -12.08 -5.82
N LEU A 88 21.87 -10.89 -5.37
CA LEU A 88 21.48 -9.64 -6.01
C LEU A 88 22.09 -9.49 -7.40
N GLN A 89 23.35 -9.92 -7.58
CA GLN A 89 24.03 -9.90 -8.87
C GLN A 89 23.37 -10.83 -9.90
N ALA A 90 22.98 -12.04 -9.50
CA ALA A 90 22.25 -12.97 -10.36
C ALA A 90 20.81 -12.53 -10.63
N GLN A 91 20.20 -11.78 -9.71
CA GLN A 91 18.83 -11.31 -9.84
C GLN A 91 18.65 -10.29 -10.98
N GLU A 92 19.63 -9.40 -11.20
CA GLU A 92 19.54 -8.31 -12.18
C GLU A 92 19.34 -8.78 -13.63
N PRO A 93 20.13 -9.74 -14.18
CA PRO A 93 19.90 -10.26 -15.52
C PRO A 93 18.69 -11.21 -15.61
N CYS A 94 18.27 -11.82 -14.50
CA CYS A 94 17.24 -12.87 -14.52
C CYS A 94 15.82 -12.36 -14.29
N ILE A 95 15.66 -11.25 -13.56
CA ILE A 95 14.34 -10.75 -13.16
C ILE A 95 14.14 -9.33 -13.67
N PRO A 96 13.33 -9.14 -14.72
CA PRO A 96 13.06 -7.81 -15.22
C PRO A 96 12.34 -6.97 -14.16
N THR A 97 12.68 -5.68 -14.10
CA THR A 97 11.94 -4.73 -13.25
C THR A 97 10.70 -4.25 -14.00
N LYS A 98 9.58 -4.16 -13.29
CA LYS A 98 8.40 -3.42 -13.74
C LYS A 98 8.28 -2.16 -12.88
N GLY A 99 8.08 -1.02 -13.53
CA GLY A 99 7.57 0.13 -12.82
C GLY A 99 6.25 -0.25 -12.15
N LYS A 100 6.01 0.24 -10.93
CA LYS A 100 4.64 0.44 -10.47
C LYS A 100 4.01 1.45 -11.42
N SER A 101 3.53 0.97 -12.57
CA SER A 101 2.46 1.67 -13.24
C SER A 101 1.37 1.83 -12.18
N SER A 102 0.66 2.95 -12.18
CA SER A 102 -0.63 3.00 -11.51
C SER A 102 -1.55 2.00 -12.21
N THR A 103 -1.33 0.70 -12.00
CA THR A 103 -2.03 -0.40 -12.66
C THR A 103 -3.39 -0.50 -11.98
N ASN A 104 -4.21 0.52 -12.24
CA ASN A 104 -5.64 0.69 -11.99
C ASN A 104 -6.08 2.05 -12.56
N THR A 105 -5.68 2.37 -13.80
CA THR A 105 -6.26 3.49 -14.56
C THR A 105 -7.72 3.23 -14.92
N LYS A 106 -8.15 1.96 -14.91
CA LYS A 106 -9.54 1.59 -15.12
C LYS A 106 -10.36 2.01 -13.89
N ARG A 107 -11.15 3.06 -14.08
CA ARG A 107 -12.09 3.52 -13.05
C ARG A 107 -13.03 2.36 -12.70
N PRO A 108 -13.24 2.06 -11.40
CA PRO A 108 -14.22 1.07 -11.01
C PRO A 108 -15.60 1.42 -11.57
N PRO A 109 -16.46 0.44 -11.88
CA PRO A 109 -17.77 0.69 -12.45
C PRO A 109 -18.63 1.68 -11.62
N TRP A 110 -18.47 1.68 -10.30
CA TRP A 110 -19.20 2.55 -9.37
C TRP A 110 -18.66 3.98 -9.31
N MET A 111 -17.55 4.28 -9.98
CA MET A 111 -16.84 5.56 -9.85
C MET A 111 -17.19 6.50 -11.00
N ASN A 112 -18.31 7.20 -10.85
CA ASN A 112 -18.71 8.30 -11.74
C ASN A 112 -17.94 9.61 -11.44
N LYS A 113 -18.10 10.63 -12.29
CA LYS A 113 -17.40 11.93 -12.18
C LYS A 113 -17.72 12.65 -10.86
N GLU A 114 -18.95 12.56 -10.39
CA GLU A 114 -19.42 13.18 -9.15
C GLU A 114 -18.76 12.55 -7.90
N LEU A 115 -18.79 11.22 -7.80
CA LEU A 115 -18.14 10.47 -6.72
C LEU A 115 -16.63 10.68 -6.71
N LEU A 116 -16.01 10.80 -7.89
CA LEU A 116 -14.61 11.17 -8.00
C LEU A 116 -14.35 12.56 -7.42
N GLY A 117 -15.23 13.52 -7.68
CA GLY A 117 -15.23 14.85 -7.05
C GLY A 117 -15.27 14.76 -5.52
N LYS A 118 -16.21 13.97 -4.96
CA LYS A 118 -16.32 13.74 -3.51
C LYS A 118 -15.07 13.09 -2.91
N VAL A 119 -14.45 12.14 -3.63
CA VAL A 119 -13.19 11.50 -3.21
C VAL A 119 -12.02 12.49 -3.23
N LYS A 120 -11.97 13.42 -4.21
CA LYS A 120 -10.98 14.50 -4.25
C LYS A 120 -11.19 15.49 -3.12
N HIS A 121 -12.43 15.93 -2.91
CA HIS A 121 -12.80 16.81 -1.82
C HIS A 121 -12.42 16.22 -0.45
N ARG A 122 -12.64 14.92 -0.23
CA ARG A 122 -12.15 14.23 0.98
C ARG A 122 -10.63 14.29 1.13
N LYS A 123 -9.86 14.23 0.04
CA LYS A 123 -8.38 14.36 0.07
C LYS A 123 -7.94 15.79 0.37
N GLU A 124 -8.69 16.78 -0.13
CA GLU A 124 -8.45 18.20 0.13
C GLU A 124 -8.78 18.54 1.59
N ALA A 125 -9.92 18.08 2.10
CA ALA A 125 -10.28 18.20 3.51
C ALA A 125 -9.21 17.57 4.42
N PHE A 126 -8.66 16.42 4.06
CA PHE A 126 -7.53 15.82 4.79
C PHE A 126 -6.28 16.71 4.78
N ARG A 127 -5.95 17.34 3.64
CA ARG A 127 -4.82 18.28 3.55
C ARG A 127 -5.04 19.51 4.41
N GLY A 128 -6.24 20.11 4.35
CA GLY A 128 -6.61 21.28 5.13
C GLY A 128 -6.57 20.98 6.63
N TRP A 129 -7.16 19.85 7.05
CA TRP A 129 -7.09 19.40 8.45
C TRP A 129 -5.65 19.19 8.91
N LYS A 130 -4.82 18.52 8.10
CA LYS A 130 -3.40 18.31 8.43
C LYS A 130 -2.60 19.61 8.54
N GLN A 131 -3.03 20.66 7.85
CA GLN A 131 -2.42 22.00 7.88
C GLN A 131 -3.04 22.92 8.94
N GLY A 132 -4.01 22.44 9.72
CA GLY A 132 -4.72 23.24 10.74
C GLY A 132 -5.74 24.22 10.17
N GLN A 133 -6.08 24.13 8.88
CA GLN A 133 -7.03 25.02 8.19
C GLN A 133 -8.48 24.57 8.31
N VAL A 134 -8.73 23.31 8.68
CA VAL A 134 -10.06 22.71 8.76
C VAL A 134 -10.21 22.06 10.14
N ALA A 135 -11.33 22.33 10.80
CA ALA A 135 -11.65 21.70 12.09
C ALA A 135 -11.77 20.17 11.94
N TRP A 136 -11.50 19.45 13.02
CA TRP A 136 -11.59 17.99 13.01
C TRP A 136 -13.02 17.50 12.69
N GLU A 137 -14.02 18.21 13.21
CA GLU A 137 -15.43 17.93 13.06
C GLU A 137 -15.86 18.01 11.60
N GLU A 138 -15.53 19.11 10.92
CA GLU A 138 -15.81 19.33 9.50
C GLU A 138 -15.12 18.29 8.60
N TYR A 139 -13.86 17.95 8.91
CA TYR A 139 -13.15 16.87 8.23
C TYR A 139 -13.86 15.52 8.42
N ARG A 140 -14.26 15.21 9.66
CA ARG A 140 -14.92 13.95 10.01
C ARG A 140 -16.24 13.79 9.27
N GLU A 141 -17.05 14.85 9.20
CA GLU A 141 -18.31 14.87 8.46
C GLU A 141 -18.09 14.65 6.97
N THR A 142 -17.13 15.37 6.38
CA THR A 142 -16.75 15.21 4.97
C THR A 142 -16.32 13.77 4.65
N VAL A 143 -15.54 13.15 5.53
CA VAL A 143 -15.11 11.75 5.38
C VAL A 143 -16.29 10.79 5.47
N ARG A 144 -17.20 10.98 6.44
CA ARG A 144 -18.40 10.15 6.61
C ARG A 144 -19.31 10.22 5.38
N ALA A 145 -19.66 11.43 4.96
CA ALA A 145 -20.50 11.66 3.78
C ALA A 145 -19.90 11.02 2.52
N ALA A 146 -18.60 11.21 2.27
CA ALA A 146 -17.92 10.61 1.12
C ALA A 146 -17.90 9.07 1.20
N ARG A 147 -17.72 8.49 2.39
CA ARG A 147 -17.77 7.03 2.58
C ARG A 147 -19.16 6.46 2.30
N ASP A 148 -20.21 7.11 2.79
CA ASP A 148 -21.58 6.68 2.58
C ASP A 148 -21.99 6.73 1.11
N GLN A 149 -21.60 7.78 0.40
CA GLN A 149 -21.87 7.91 -1.03
C GLN A 149 -21.17 6.81 -1.85
N VAL A 150 -19.91 6.50 -1.53
CA VAL A 150 -19.19 5.37 -2.14
C VAL A 150 -19.85 4.03 -1.80
N ARG A 151 -20.34 3.84 -0.58
CA ARG A 151 -21.06 2.64 -0.17
C ARG A 151 -22.35 2.47 -0.96
N LYS A 152 -23.17 3.53 -1.08
CA LYS A 152 -24.42 3.52 -1.87
C LYS A 152 -24.17 3.22 -3.34
N ALA A 153 -23.17 3.87 -3.95
CA ALA A 153 -22.83 3.64 -5.35
C ALA A 153 -22.38 2.20 -5.65
N LYS A 154 -21.61 1.59 -4.74
CA LYS A 154 -21.24 0.18 -4.84
C LYS A 154 -22.45 -0.74 -4.73
N ALA A 155 -23.32 -0.49 -3.74
CA ALA A 155 -24.52 -1.28 -3.54
C ALA A 155 -25.45 -1.24 -4.76
N LEU A 156 -25.63 -0.08 -5.39
CA LEU A 156 -26.46 0.04 -6.60
C LEU A 156 -25.96 -0.83 -7.76
N ILE A 157 -24.65 -0.87 -7.99
CA ILE A 157 -24.07 -1.74 -9.03
C ILE A 157 -24.17 -3.21 -8.66
N GLU A 158 -23.95 -3.56 -7.40
CA GLU A 158 -24.08 -4.94 -6.95
C GLU A 158 -25.54 -5.42 -7.08
N ILE A 159 -26.52 -4.54 -6.82
CA ILE A 159 -27.95 -4.80 -7.03
C ILE A 159 -28.27 -4.97 -8.52
N SER A 160 -27.80 -4.09 -9.40
CA SER A 160 -28.06 -4.22 -10.84
C SER A 160 -27.48 -5.52 -11.40
N LEU A 161 -26.24 -5.85 -11.02
CA LEU A 161 -25.58 -7.10 -11.42
C LEU A 161 -26.30 -8.36 -10.89
N ALA A 162 -26.88 -8.29 -9.69
CA ALA A 162 -27.64 -9.40 -9.13
C ALA A 162 -28.97 -9.60 -9.86
N ARG A 163 -29.67 -8.51 -10.22
CA ARG A 163 -30.91 -8.56 -11.00
C ARG A 163 -30.68 -9.15 -12.40
N ASP A 164 -29.62 -8.71 -13.06
CA ASP A 164 -29.32 -9.09 -14.45
C ASP A 164 -28.53 -10.42 -14.54
N VAL A 165 -28.37 -11.17 -13.45
CA VAL A 165 -27.51 -12.37 -13.43
C VAL A 165 -28.03 -13.48 -14.35
N LYS A 166 -29.36 -13.56 -14.51
CA LYS A 166 -30.03 -14.55 -15.35
C LYS A 166 -29.77 -14.29 -16.83
N ASP A 167 -29.80 -13.03 -17.23
CA ASP A 167 -29.64 -12.61 -18.63
C ASP A 167 -28.17 -12.35 -18.99
N SER A 168 -27.35 -11.96 -18.02
CA SER A 168 -25.95 -11.54 -18.23
C SER A 168 -25.00 -12.10 -17.17
N LYS A 169 -24.95 -13.43 -17.08
CA LYS A 169 -24.03 -14.18 -16.19
C LYS A 169 -22.58 -13.71 -16.32
N LYS A 170 -22.11 -13.41 -17.54
CA LYS A 170 -20.73 -12.91 -17.81
C LYS A 170 -20.41 -11.61 -17.07
N SER A 171 -21.36 -10.68 -16.95
CA SER A 171 -21.13 -9.37 -16.33
C SER A 171 -20.85 -9.50 -14.82
N PHE A 172 -21.61 -10.36 -14.14
CA PHE A 172 -21.47 -10.68 -12.73
C PHE A 172 -20.11 -11.32 -12.43
N TYR A 173 -19.73 -12.39 -13.14
CA TYR A 173 -18.44 -13.06 -12.90
C TYR A 173 -17.24 -12.16 -13.23
N ARG A 174 -17.36 -11.27 -14.21
CA ARG A 174 -16.35 -10.24 -14.50
C ARG A 174 -16.19 -9.24 -13.34
N TYR A 175 -17.29 -8.79 -12.73
CA TYR A 175 -17.23 -7.93 -11.55
C TYR A 175 -16.56 -8.63 -10.35
N VAL A 176 -16.92 -9.90 -10.10
CA VAL A 176 -16.32 -10.71 -9.03
C VAL A 176 -14.81 -10.93 -9.25
N SER A 177 -14.40 -11.27 -10.47
CA SER A 177 -12.98 -11.48 -10.79
C SER A 177 -12.15 -10.20 -10.69
N GLU A 178 -12.70 -9.06 -11.13
CA GLU A 178 -12.06 -7.74 -10.98
C GLU A 178 -11.93 -7.37 -9.49
N LYS A 179 -12.95 -7.62 -8.66
CA LYS A 179 -12.90 -7.41 -7.19
C LYS A 179 -11.86 -8.32 -6.51
N ARG A 180 -11.72 -9.57 -6.95
CA ARG A 180 -10.66 -10.50 -6.48
C ARG A 180 -9.27 -10.03 -6.88
N ARG A 181 -9.09 -9.44 -8.07
CA ARG A 181 -7.80 -8.90 -8.54
C ARG A 181 -7.36 -7.65 -7.78
N MET A 182 -8.32 -6.86 -7.27
CA MET A 182 -8.09 -5.63 -6.52
C MET A 182 -7.66 -5.89 -5.07
N ARG A 183 -8.05 -7.02 -4.48
CA ARG A 183 -7.42 -7.56 -3.27
C ARG A 183 -6.11 -8.17 -3.76
N GLY A 184 -4.95 -7.70 -3.29
CA GLY A 184 -3.66 -8.16 -3.81
C GLY A 184 -3.58 -9.70 -3.87
N LYS A 185 -2.81 -10.24 -4.83
CA LYS A 185 -2.39 -11.64 -4.77
C LYS A 185 -1.57 -11.82 -3.49
N CYS A 186 -2.22 -12.18 -2.39
CA CYS A 186 -1.57 -12.92 -1.33
C CYS A 186 -1.26 -14.27 -1.96
N GLY A 187 0.00 -14.51 -2.29
CA GLY A 187 0.44 -15.82 -2.72
C GLY A 187 0.18 -16.79 -1.58
N SER A 188 -0.58 -17.83 -1.82
CA SER A 188 -0.54 -19.02 -0.99
C SER A 188 0.88 -19.60 -1.10
N PRO A 189 1.53 -19.99 0.01
CA PRO A 189 2.72 -20.82 -0.08
C PRO A 189 2.34 -22.16 -0.75
N PRO A 190 3.23 -22.76 -1.55
CA PRO A 190 3.02 -24.13 -1.99
C PRO A 190 3.01 -25.08 -0.78
N GLU A 191 2.11 -26.06 -0.83
CA GLU A 191 2.06 -27.21 0.08
C GLU A 191 3.34 -28.05 0.01
#